data_AF-A0A2E5DTH8-F1
#
_entry.id   AF-A0A2E5DTH8-F1
#
_cell.length_a   1.000
_cell.length_b   1.000
_cell.length_c   1.000
_cell.angle_alpha   90.00
_cell.angle_beta   90.00
_cell.angle_gamma   90.00
#
_symmetry.space_group_name_H-M   'P 1'
#
loop_
_entity.id
_entity.type
_entity.pdbx_description
1 polymer ?
#
loop_
_entity_poly.entity_id
_entity_poly.type
_entity_poly.pdbx_seq_one_letter_code
_entity_poly.pdbx_strand_id
1 'polypeptide(L)'
;MHRFIKSLCVMMCLAFLPVSASAGEQCYRVNEAEAEQGIRIHSELMVIGLNCQHMGMRAGHNLYGQYRQFTADHADLFASYEQTLMDYFQQTGASSPEQALNALRTKYANKISQDVATMRPDVFCARYAPRVVKAAELTHQDLKDWASTFYDDYPVSKPFCSDEVAMAGN
;
A
#
# COMPACT_ATOMS: atom_id res chain seq x y z
N MET A 1 11.81 -26.21 78.24
CA MET A 1 11.23 -26.99 77.14
C MET A 1 10.96 -26.08 75.94
N HIS A 2 11.45 -26.49 74.76
CA HIS A 2 11.15 -26.06 73.38
C HIS A 2 11.27 -24.57 73.00
N ARG A 3 12.39 -24.12 72.42
CA ARG A 3 12.92 -24.31 71.04
C ARG A 3 12.24 -23.44 69.97
N PHE A 4 12.96 -22.38 69.62
CA PHE A 4 13.10 -21.79 68.27
C PHE A 4 12.76 -22.74 67.13
N ILE A 5 11.75 -22.40 66.30
CA ILE A 5 11.67 -22.85 64.91
C ILE A 5 11.33 -21.63 64.04
N LYS A 6 12.33 -21.22 63.27
CA LYS A 6 12.30 -20.19 62.24
C LYS A 6 11.65 -20.82 61.00
N SER A 7 10.44 -20.41 60.62
CA SER A 7 9.89 -20.73 59.30
C SER A 7 10.08 -19.55 58.36
N LEU A 8 11.20 -19.64 57.63
CA LEU A 8 11.58 -18.84 56.48
C LEU A 8 10.73 -19.30 55.28
N CYS A 9 9.60 -18.64 55.02
CA CYS A 9 8.91 -18.79 53.73
C CYS A 9 9.61 -17.88 52.72
N VAL A 10 10.49 -18.51 51.93
CA VAL A 10 11.23 -17.92 50.82
C VAL A 10 10.23 -17.39 49.78
N MET A 11 10.17 -16.06 49.69
CA MET A 11 9.44 -15.33 48.67
C MET A 11 10.19 -15.48 47.34
N MET A 12 9.79 -16.46 46.53
CA MET A 12 10.33 -16.68 45.19
C MET A 12 9.78 -15.63 44.24
N CYS A 13 10.46 -14.47 44.18
CA CYS A 13 10.28 -13.48 43.13
C CYS A 13 10.73 -14.09 41.79
N LEU A 14 9.80 -14.66 41.02
CA LEU A 14 9.98 -14.84 39.59
C LEU A 14 10.11 -13.45 38.96
N ALA A 15 11.36 -13.05 38.68
CA ALA A 15 11.67 -11.90 37.86
C ALA A 15 11.16 -12.16 36.44
N PHE A 16 9.96 -11.67 36.13
CA PHE A 16 9.53 -11.45 34.77
C PHE A 16 10.46 -10.39 34.17
N LEU A 17 11.47 -10.84 33.43
CA LEU A 17 12.24 -9.95 32.55
C LEU A 17 11.26 -9.42 31.50
N PRO A 18 11.07 -8.10 31.36
CA PRO A 18 10.34 -7.55 30.24
C PRO A 18 11.18 -7.86 28.98
N VAL A 19 10.72 -8.81 28.17
CA VAL A 19 11.13 -8.88 26.77
C VAL A 19 10.63 -7.59 26.15
N SER A 20 11.53 -6.64 25.96
CA SER A 20 11.29 -5.51 25.08
C SER A 20 11.09 -6.08 23.69
N ALA A 21 9.84 -6.33 23.30
CA ALA A 21 9.50 -6.39 21.90
C ALA A 21 9.86 -5.02 21.33
N SER A 22 10.99 -4.93 20.63
CA SER A 22 11.28 -3.76 19.83
C SER A 22 10.16 -3.67 18.81
N ALA A 23 9.23 -2.74 19.00
CA ALA A 23 8.47 -2.19 17.90
C ALA A 23 9.51 -1.45 17.03
N GLY A 24 10.24 -2.22 16.22
CA GLY A 24 11.16 -1.67 15.24
C GLY A 24 10.37 -0.73 14.35
N GLU A 25 10.96 0.41 14.00
CA GLU A 25 10.37 1.32 13.02
C GLU A 25 9.97 0.50 11.79
N GLN A 26 8.68 0.48 11.50
CA GLN A 26 8.15 -0.17 10.33
C GLN A 26 8.56 0.66 9.10
N CYS A 27 9.55 0.18 8.36
CA CYS A 27 10.10 0.80 7.16
C CYS A 27 9.85 -0.11 5.94
N TYR A 28 9.88 0.47 4.75
CA TYR A 28 9.82 -0.29 3.51
C TYR A 28 11.18 -0.59 2.94
N ARG A 29 11.29 -1.80 2.41
CA ARG A 29 12.26 -2.09 1.37
C ARG A 29 11.82 -1.51 0.01
N VAL A 30 12.74 -1.33 -0.94
CA VAL A 30 12.46 -0.78 -2.27
C VAL A 30 11.35 -1.56 -2.98
N ASN A 31 11.37 -2.89 -2.89
CA ASN A 31 10.34 -3.74 -3.48
C ASN A 31 8.98 -3.60 -2.79
N GLU A 32 8.94 -3.35 -1.49
CA GLU A 32 7.70 -3.11 -0.73
C GLU A 32 7.12 -1.73 -1.05
N ALA A 33 7.99 -0.72 -1.20
CA ALA A 33 7.62 0.61 -1.64
C ALA A 33 7.08 0.62 -3.08
N GLU A 34 7.74 -0.08 -4.01
CA GLU A 34 7.25 -0.32 -5.37
C GLU A 34 5.89 -1.01 -5.36
N ALA A 35 5.75 -2.07 -4.56
CA ALA A 35 4.48 -2.80 -4.44
C ALA A 35 3.34 -1.90 -3.95
N GLU A 36 3.60 -1.04 -2.96
CA GLU A 36 2.62 -0.05 -2.51
C GLU A 36 2.22 0.92 -3.63
N GLN A 37 3.17 1.44 -4.40
CA GLN A 37 2.87 2.32 -5.53
C GLN A 37 2.08 1.59 -6.62
N GLY A 38 2.37 0.32 -6.89
CA GLY A 38 1.58 -0.53 -7.77
C GLY A 38 0.12 -0.64 -7.31
N ILE A 39 -0.11 -0.90 -6.02
CA ILE A 39 -1.47 -0.92 -5.45
C ILE A 39 -2.15 0.44 -5.53
N ARG A 40 -1.42 1.55 -5.34
CA ARG A 40 -1.95 2.90 -5.52
C ARG A 40 -2.39 3.14 -6.96
N ILE A 41 -1.51 2.91 -7.93
CA ILE A 41 -1.79 3.07 -9.36
C ILE A 41 -3.06 2.31 -9.72
N HIS A 42 -3.12 1.04 -9.34
CA HIS A 42 -4.28 0.18 -9.60
C HIS A 42 -5.57 0.76 -8.98
N SER A 43 -5.52 1.16 -7.71
CA SER A 43 -6.67 1.69 -6.98
C SER A 43 -7.16 3.03 -7.54
N GLU A 44 -6.24 3.92 -7.92
CA GLU A 44 -6.58 5.23 -8.48
C GLU A 44 -7.19 5.10 -9.87
N LEU A 45 -6.58 4.29 -10.74
CA LEU A 45 -7.09 4.06 -12.11
C LEU A 45 -8.48 3.42 -12.10
N MET A 46 -8.78 2.55 -11.15
CA MET A 46 -10.12 2.00 -10.96
C MET A 46 -11.16 3.11 -10.73
N VAL A 47 -10.91 3.98 -9.76
CA VAL A 47 -11.86 5.05 -9.40
C VAL A 47 -12.00 6.06 -10.53
N ILE A 48 -10.90 6.41 -11.21
CA ILE A 48 -10.94 7.31 -12.37
C ILE A 48 -11.75 6.67 -13.51
N GLY A 49 -11.48 5.41 -13.83
CA GLY A 49 -12.19 4.67 -14.88
C GLY A 49 -13.69 4.62 -14.62
N LEU A 50 -14.09 4.33 -13.38
CA LEU A 50 -15.50 4.32 -12.96
C LEU A 50 -16.16 5.71 -13.07
N ASN A 51 -15.54 6.74 -12.49
CA ASN A 51 -16.15 8.07 -12.40
C ASN A 51 -16.15 8.82 -13.73
N CYS A 52 -15.19 8.55 -14.61
CA CYS A 52 -15.06 9.23 -15.88
C CYS A 52 -15.66 8.46 -17.06
N GLN A 53 -16.19 7.25 -16.86
CA GLN A 53 -16.72 6.41 -17.93
C GLN A 53 -17.68 7.17 -18.86
N HIS A 54 -18.64 7.92 -18.32
CA HIS A 54 -19.63 8.65 -19.12
C HIS A 54 -19.00 9.71 -20.03
N MET A 55 -18.00 10.43 -19.52
CA MET A 55 -17.24 11.43 -20.29
C MET A 55 -16.35 10.75 -21.33
N GLY A 56 -15.69 9.66 -20.96
CA GLY A 56 -14.89 8.83 -21.86
C GLY A 56 -15.71 8.34 -23.05
N MET A 57 -16.92 7.83 -22.81
CA MET A 57 -17.79 7.33 -23.88
C MET A 57 -18.14 8.41 -24.91
N ARG A 58 -18.32 9.68 -24.48
CA ARG A 58 -18.54 10.82 -25.40
C ARG A 58 -17.33 11.11 -26.29
N ALA A 59 -16.13 10.77 -25.81
CA ALA A 59 -14.88 10.88 -26.54
C ALA A 59 -14.46 9.57 -27.25
N GLY A 60 -15.33 8.56 -27.29
CA GLY A 60 -15.05 7.27 -27.94
C GLY A 60 -14.22 6.29 -27.12
N HIS A 61 -14.04 6.53 -25.82
CA HIS A 61 -13.29 5.67 -24.91
C HIS A 61 -14.19 4.86 -23.97
N ASN A 62 -13.79 3.61 -23.71
CA ASN A 62 -14.37 2.79 -22.64
C ASN A 62 -13.37 2.74 -21.47
N LEU A 63 -13.31 3.79 -20.66
CA LEU A 63 -12.28 3.97 -19.63
C LEU A 63 -12.27 2.85 -18.59
N TYR A 64 -13.43 2.43 -18.08
CA TYR A 64 -13.49 1.31 -17.15
C TYR A 64 -13.12 -0.01 -17.83
N GLY A 65 -13.47 -0.18 -19.12
CA GLY A 65 -13.00 -1.31 -19.92
C GLY A 65 -11.49 -1.34 -20.08
N GLN A 66 -10.87 -0.20 -20.38
CA GLN A 66 -9.41 -0.03 -20.50
C GLN A 66 -8.69 -0.31 -19.19
N TYR A 67 -9.22 0.19 -18.07
CA TYR A 67 -8.72 -0.16 -16.74
C TYR A 67 -8.75 -1.67 -16.51
N ARG A 68 -9.87 -2.35 -16.80
CA ARG A 68 -9.95 -3.81 -16.61
C ARG A 68 -8.98 -4.57 -17.50
N GLN A 69 -8.77 -4.10 -18.74
CA GLN A 69 -7.80 -4.70 -19.64
C GLN A 69 -6.38 -4.52 -19.11
N PHE A 70 -6.01 -3.32 -18.68
CA PHE A 70 -4.75 -3.04 -18.00
C PHE A 70 -4.53 -3.94 -16.77
N THR A 71 -5.54 -4.10 -15.91
CA THR A 71 -5.47 -5.03 -14.77
C THR A 71 -5.25 -6.48 -15.24
N ALA A 72 -5.89 -6.91 -16.31
CA ALA A 72 -5.74 -8.27 -16.84
C ALA A 72 -4.36 -8.51 -17.47
N ASP A 73 -3.84 -7.53 -18.21
CA ASP A 73 -2.54 -7.59 -18.89
C ASP A 73 -1.35 -7.60 -17.92
N HIS A 74 -1.55 -7.14 -16.68
CA HIS A 74 -0.54 -7.10 -15.62
C HIS A 74 -0.96 -7.84 -14.34
N ALA A 75 -1.87 -8.82 -14.47
CA ALA A 75 -2.43 -9.53 -13.33
C ALA A 75 -1.37 -10.23 -12.46
N ASP A 76 -0.33 -10.76 -13.10
CA ASP A 76 0.80 -11.41 -12.43
C ASP A 76 1.64 -10.40 -11.60
N LEU A 77 1.90 -9.21 -12.15
CA LEU A 77 2.60 -8.15 -11.44
C LEU A 77 1.81 -7.69 -10.22
N PHE A 78 0.52 -7.40 -10.39
CA PHE A 78 -0.33 -6.98 -9.27
C PHE A 78 -0.42 -8.08 -8.21
N ALA A 79 -0.54 -9.35 -8.58
CA ALA A 79 -0.50 -10.45 -7.63
C ALA A 79 0.84 -10.49 -6.85
N SER A 80 1.97 -10.22 -7.51
CA SER A 80 3.28 -10.17 -6.85
C SER A 80 3.40 -9.00 -5.87
N TYR A 81 2.82 -7.84 -6.20
CA TYR A 81 2.77 -6.68 -5.29
C TYR A 81 1.90 -6.95 -4.08
N GLU A 82 0.74 -7.58 -4.27
CA GLU A 82 -0.14 -8.00 -3.19
C GLU A 82 0.57 -8.97 -2.25
N GLN A 83 1.25 -9.97 -2.78
CA GLN A 83 2.02 -10.92 -1.98
C GLN A 83 3.13 -10.23 -1.19
N THR A 84 3.89 -9.34 -1.83
CA THR A 84 4.97 -8.59 -1.18
C THR A 84 4.46 -7.79 0.02
N LEU A 85 3.32 -7.13 -0.13
CA LEU A 85 2.71 -6.35 0.95
C LEU A 85 2.09 -7.24 2.03
N MET A 86 1.48 -8.38 1.66
CA MET A 86 0.99 -9.36 2.63
C MET A 86 2.13 -9.89 3.50
N ASP A 87 3.27 -10.22 2.90
CA ASP A 87 4.47 -10.68 3.63
C ASP A 87 4.98 -9.60 4.57
N TYR A 88 5.06 -8.35 4.09
CA TYR A 88 5.42 -7.20 4.92
C TYR A 88 4.45 -7.02 6.11
N PHE A 89 3.14 -7.05 5.88
CA PHE A 89 2.15 -6.90 6.95
C PHE A 89 2.25 -8.05 7.96
N GLN A 90 2.51 -9.28 7.51
CA GLN A 90 2.73 -10.41 8.39
C GLN A 90 3.98 -10.23 9.26
N GLN A 91 5.10 -9.84 8.65
CA GLN A 91 6.37 -9.63 9.34
C GLN A 91 6.32 -8.48 10.35
N THR A 92 5.54 -7.45 10.04
CA THR A 92 5.36 -6.27 10.89
C THR A 92 4.27 -6.42 11.95
N GLY A 93 3.67 -7.62 12.07
CA GLY A 93 2.76 -7.97 13.15
C GLY A 93 1.29 -7.67 12.91
N ALA A 94 0.86 -7.49 11.65
CA ALA A 94 -0.56 -7.39 11.32
C ALA A 94 -1.29 -8.69 11.68
N SER A 95 -2.38 -8.57 12.44
CA SER A 95 -3.23 -9.71 12.81
C SER A 95 -3.94 -10.36 11.61
N SER A 96 -4.20 -9.57 10.57
CA SER A 96 -4.70 -10.04 9.28
C SER A 96 -4.04 -9.23 8.16
N PRO A 97 -3.02 -9.80 7.48
CA PRO A 97 -2.36 -9.16 6.33
C PRO A 97 -3.32 -8.79 5.20
N GLU A 98 -4.34 -9.62 4.97
CA GLU A 98 -5.37 -9.37 3.97
C GLU A 98 -6.22 -8.13 4.31
N GLN A 99 -6.64 -7.98 5.58
CA GLN A 99 -7.36 -6.78 6.00
C GLN A 99 -6.48 -5.53 5.90
N ALA A 100 -5.19 -5.63 6.22
CA ALA A 100 -4.24 -4.53 6.06
C ALA A 100 -4.09 -4.12 4.58
N LEU A 101 -4.00 -5.09 3.67
CA LEU A 101 -3.95 -4.84 2.23
C LEU A 101 -5.27 -4.22 1.71
N ASN A 102 -6.42 -4.70 2.16
CA ASN A 102 -7.72 -4.12 1.81
C ASN A 102 -7.88 -2.70 2.34
N ALA A 103 -7.39 -2.42 3.55
CA ALA A 103 -7.35 -1.06 4.10
C ALA A 103 -6.44 -0.14 3.27
N LEU A 104 -5.31 -0.65 2.79
CA LEU A 104 -4.40 0.11 1.92
C LEU A 104 -5.07 0.47 0.57
N ARG A 105 -5.70 -0.50 -0.10
CA ARG A 105 -6.49 -0.25 -1.33
C ARG A 105 -7.57 0.81 -1.09
N THR A 106 -8.32 0.65 0.01
CA THR A 106 -9.39 1.57 0.40
C THR A 106 -8.86 2.98 0.65
N LYS A 107 -7.71 3.11 1.31
CA LYS A 107 -7.05 4.41 1.54
C LYS A 107 -6.76 5.12 0.20
N TYR A 108 -6.21 4.41 -0.78
CA TYR A 108 -5.89 5.00 -2.09
C TYR A 108 -7.13 5.33 -2.91
N ALA A 109 -8.11 4.42 -2.94
CA ALA A 109 -9.39 4.68 -3.58
C ALA A 109 -10.10 5.89 -2.97
N ASN A 110 -10.06 6.05 -1.63
CA ASN A 110 -10.69 7.18 -0.94
C ASN A 110 -9.99 8.51 -1.23
N LYS A 111 -8.64 8.52 -1.34
CA LYS A 111 -7.89 9.74 -1.68
C LYS A 111 -8.38 10.34 -3.00
N ILE A 112 -8.46 9.53 -4.06
CA ILE A 112 -8.94 10.01 -5.36
C ILE A 112 -10.46 10.22 -5.37
N SER A 113 -11.22 9.45 -4.59
CA SER A 113 -12.68 9.69 -4.44
C SER A 113 -12.98 11.03 -3.78
N GLN A 114 -12.10 11.53 -2.91
CA GLN A 114 -12.24 12.84 -2.31
C GLN A 114 -12.00 13.96 -3.33
N ASP A 115 -11.08 13.79 -4.26
CA ASP A 115 -10.93 14.68 -5.42
C ASP A 115 -12.20 14.67 -6.29
N VAL A 116 -12.77 13.49 -6.56
CA VAL A 116 -14.04 13.36 -7.29
C VAL A 116 -15.16 14.14 -6.59
N ALA A 117 -15.26 14.04 -5.27
CA ALA A 117 -16.33 14.65 -4.49
C ALA A 117 -16.19 16.18 -4.39
N THR A 118 -14.97 16.72 -4.48
CA THR A 118 -14.68 18.15 -4.28
C THR A 118 -14.51 18.91 -5.59
N MET A 119 -14.16 18.22 -6.67
CA MET A 119 -14.01 18.80 -8.00
C MET A 119 -15.30 18.70 -8.82
N ARG A 120 -15.47 19.61 -9.77
CA ARG A 120 -16.49 19.42 -10.80
C ARG A 120 -16.14 18.19 -11.66
N PRO A 121 -17.12 17.34 -12.03
CA PRO A 121 -16.84 16.11 -12.79
C PRO A 121 -16.08 16.33 -14.10
N ASP A 122 -16.36 17.41 -14.84
CA ASP A 122 -15.69 17.72 -16.09
C ASP A 122 -14.22 18.09 -15.89
N VAL A 123 -13.93 18.88 -14.85
CA VAL A 123 -12.55 19.27 -14.48
C VAL A 123 -11.77 18.06 -13.99
N PHE A 124 -12.39 17.22 -13.15
CA PHE A 124 -11.79 15.98 -12.66
C PHE A 124 -11.41 15.06 -13.84
N CYS A 125 -12.36 14.79 -14.74
CA CYS A 125 -12.12 13.86 -15.83
C CYS A 125 -11.18 14.41 -16.89
N ALA A 126 -11.20 15.71 -17.19
CA ALA A 126 -10.21 16.32 -18.07
C ALA A 126 -8.78 16.16 -17.51
N ARG A 127 -8.61 16.21 -16.19
CA ARG A 127 -7.32 16.05 -15.52
C ARG A 127 -6.86 14.59 -15.44
N TYR A 128 -7.75 13.69 -15.04
CA TYR A 128 -7.33 12.34 -14.62
C TYR A 128 -7.65 11.24 -15.64
N ALA A 129 -8.69 11.36 -16.47
CA ALA A 129 -9.04 10.32 -17.45
C ALA A 129 -7.90 9.96 -18.42
N PRO A 130 -7.05 10.90 -18.90
CA PRO A 130 -5.91 10.56 -19.74
C PRO A 130 -4.95 9.54 -19.13
N ARG A 131 -4.88 9.44 -17.79
CA ARG A 131 -4.05 8.44 -17.09
C ARG A 131 -4.51 7.01 -17.39
N VAL A 132 -5.82 6.76 -17.48
CA VAL A 132 -6.38 5.43 -17.78
C VAL A 132 -6.08 5.04 -19.22
N VAL A 133 -6.19 5.98 -20.16
CA VAL A 133 -5.86 5.75 -21.57
C VAL A 133 -4.38 5.40 -21.71
N LYS A 134 -3.50 6.19 -21.08
CA LYS A 134 -2.05 5.94 -21.09
C LYS A 134 -1.69 4.61 -20.42
N ALA A 135 -2.33 4.28 -19.31
CA ALA A 135 -2.07 3.03 -18.59
C ALA A 135 -2.36 1.79 -19.46
N ALA A 136 -3.40 1.85 -20.29
CA ALA A 136 -3.78 0.75 -21.18
C ALA A 136 -2.75 0.46 -22.30
N GLU A 137 -1.75 1.32 -22.49
CA GLU A 137 -0.68 1.15 -23.49
C GLU A 137 0.64 0.72 -22.86
N LEU A 138 0.72 0.60 -21.53
CA LEU A 138 1.96 0.29 -20.83
C LEU A 138 2.34 -1.17 -21.01
N THR A 139 3.64 -1.41 -21.17
CA THR A 139 4.20 -2.75 -20.99
C THR A 139 4.35 -3.07 -19.50
N HIS A 140 4.59 -4.34 -19.20
CA HIS A 140 4.89 -4.77 -17.83
C HIS A 140 6.11 -4.03 -17.26
N GLN A 141 7.14 -3.75 -18.06
CA GLN A 141 8.31 -2.99 -17.62
C GLN A 141 7.97 -1.51 -17.37
N ASP A 142 7.16 -0.88 -18.24
CA ASP A 142 6.75 0.51 -18.03
C ASP A 142 5.94 0.69 -16.74
N LEU A 143 5.08 -0.29 -16.41
CA LEU A 143 4.33 -0.29 -15.16
C LEU A 143 5.26 -0.44 -13.95
N LYS A 144 6.25 -1.33 -14.02
CA LYS A 144 7.26 -1.45 -12.97
C LYS A 144 8.01 -0.14 -12.79
N ASP A 145 8.55 0.44 -13.86
CA ASP A 145 9.29 1.70 -13.80
C ASP A 145 8.44 2.82 -13.20
N TRP A 146 7.15 2.87 -13.55
CA TRP A 146 6.21 3.82 -12.93
C TRP A 146 6.01 3.55 -11.43
N ALA A 147 5.82 2.30 -11.03
CA ALA A 147 5.67 1.92 -9.62
C ALA A 147 6.96 2.14 -8.81
N SER A 148 8.14 2.04 -9.42
CA SER A 148 9.44 2.30 -8.78
C SER A 148 9.79 3.79 -8.71
N THR A 149 8.98 4.68 -9.30
CA THR A 149 9.24 6.13 -9.27
C THR A 149 8.52 6.77 -8.08
N PHE A 150 9.29 7.31 -7.12
CA PHE A 150 8.75 7.91 -5.90
C PHE A 150 8.76 9.43 -5.99
N TYR A 151 7.58 10.05 -5.91
CA TYR A 151 7.43 11.49 -5.94
C TYR A 151 7.07 12.05 -4.55
N ASP A 152 7.60 13.22 -4.21
CA ASP A 152 7.38 13.88 -2.91
C ASP A 152 5.90 14.22 -2.64
N ASP A 153 5.14 14.54 -3.68
CA ASP A 153 3.69 14.81 -3.61
C ASP A 153 2.85 13.53 -3.47
N TYR A 154 3.48 12.38 -3.70
CA TYR A 154 2.88 11.05 -3.67
C TYR A 154 3.76 10.06 -2.85
N PRO A 155 4.04 10.35 -1.57
CA PRO A 155 4.98 9.54 -0.79
C PRO A 155 4.39 8.16 -0.44
N VAL A 156 5.24 7.15 -0.30
CA VAL A 156 4.86 5.85 0.27
C VAL A 156 4.50 5.99 1.76
N SER A 157 3.75 5.03 2.31
CA SER A 157 3.17 5.12 3.65
C SER A 157 4.14 4.87 4.80
N LYS A 158 5.34 4.36 4.49
CA LYS A 158 6.42 4.08 5.43
C LYS A 158 7.73 4.65 4.89
N PRO A 159 8.63 5.12 5.76
CA PRO A 159 9.96 5.52 5.33
C PRO A 159 10.72 4.32 4.76
N PHE A 160 11.74 4.57 3.94
CA PHE A 160 12.65 3.51 3.52
C PHE A 160 13.49 3.02 4.71
N CYS A 161 13.83 1.73 4.71
CA CYS A 161 14.77 1.20 5.67
C CYS A 161 16.15 1.85 5.51
N SER A 162 16.89 2.00 6.61
CA SER A 162 18.16 2.76 6.69
C SER A 162 19.16 2.40 5.60
N ASP A 163 19.16 1.13 5.17
CA ASP A 163 20.14 0.57 4.26
C ASP A 163 19.81 0.87 2.79
N GLU A 164 18.63 1.44 2.52
CA GLU A 164 18.09 1.65 1.16
C GLU A 164 17.79 3.12 0.84
N VAL A 165 17.98 4.03 1.80
CA VAL A 165 17.78 5.48 1.62
C VAL A 165 18.60 6.05 0.45
N ALA A 166 19.75 5.44 0.12
CA ALA A 166 20.60 5.87 -1.01
C ALA A 166 20.04 5.52 -2.40
N MET A 167 19.06 4.61 -2.51
CA MET A 167 18.49 4.17 -3.80
C MET A 167 17.13 4.80 -4.12
N ALA A 168 16.46 5.39 -3.13
CA ALA A 168 15.14 5.99 -3.28
C ALA A 168 15.17 7.50 -3.61
N GLY A 169 16.35 8.14 -3.58
CA GLY A 169 16.51 9.56 -3.87
C GLY A 169 16.92 9.81 -5.32
N ASN A 170 15.96 10.12 -6.18
CA ASN A 170 16.14 10.85 -7.43
C ASN A 170 14.86 11.60 -7.80
#